data_AF-A0A812IRY8-F1
#
_entry.id   AF-A0A812IRY8-F1
#
_cell.length_a   1.000
_cell.length_b   1.000
_cell.length_c   1.000
_cell.angle_alpha   90.00
_cell.angle_beta   90.00
_cell.angle_gamma   90.00
#
_symmetry.space_group_name_H-M   'P 1'
#
loop_
_entity.id
_entity.type
_entity.pdbx_description
1 polymer ?
#
loop_
_entity_poly.entity_id
_entity_poly.type
_entity_poly.pdbx_seq_one_letter_code
_entity_poly.pdbx_strand_id
1 'polypeptide(L)'
;MGIPLYNVPDIRRFYGMDPAVCSKIDFFAVDYPPITSHCCASRITAENPDEGFKPTSGKINSVRFQSAGDCWGSPAAFFFAKSPVPSLRV
;
A
#
# COMPACT_ATOMS: atom_id res chain seq x y z
N MET A 1 22.28 9.37 -3.34
CA MET A 1 21.72 10.74 -3.32
C MET A 1 21.65 11.37 -1.93
N GLY A 2 21.75 10.63 -0.80
CA GLY A 2 22.03 11.23 0.51
C GLY A 2 21.02 12.28 1.01
N ILE A 3 19.80 12.27 0.47
CA ILE A 3 18.79 13.28 0.73
C ILE A 3 18.28 13.08 2.17
N PRO A 4 18.27 14.13 3.00
CA PRO A 4 17.75 14.02 4.35
C PRO A 4 16.23 13.78 4.32
N LEU A 5 15.72 13.03 5.30
CA LEU A 5 14.32 12.57 5.33
C LEU A 5 13.29 13.72 5.26
N TYR A 6 13.59 14.85 5.89
CA TYR A 6 12.72 16.05 5.88
C TYR A 6 12.63 16.76 4.51
N ASN A 7 13.50 16.40 3.56
CA ASN A 7 13.48 16.90 2.19
C ASN A 7 12.79 15.94 1.20
N VAL A 8 12.29 14.78 1.66
CA VAL A 8 11.53 13.86 0.80
C VAL A 8 10.10 14.37 0.67
N PRO A 9 9.61 14.73 -0.55
CA PRO A 9 8.30 15.37 -0.73
C PRO A 9 7.13 14.59 -0.14
N ASP A 10 7.15 13.26 -0.26
CA ASP A 10 6.08 12.39 0.26
C ASP A 10 6.03 12.38 1.79
N ILE A 11 7.19 12.45 2.45
CA ILE A 11 7.25 12.56 3.91
C ILE A 11 6.68 13.90 4.35
N ARG A 12 7.03 14.98 3.65
CA ARG A 12 6.48 16.31 3.94
C ARG A 12 4.96 16.33 3.79
N ARG A 13 4.45 15.76 2.70
CA ARG A 13 3.01 15.62 2.46
C ARG A 13 2.33 14.77 3.54
N PHE A 14 2.99 13.72 4.01
CA PHE A 14 2.49 12.88 5.09
C PHE A 14 2.36 13.66 6.41
N TYR A 15 3.29 14.55 6.73
CA TYR A 15 3.21 15.45 7.90
C TYR A 15 2.42 16.75 7.65
N GLY A 16 1.72 16.87 6.51
CA GLY A 16 0.92 18.07 6.18
C GLY A 16 1.75 19.32 5.86
N MET A 17 3.05 19.18 5.58
CA MET A 17 3.93 20.29 5.19
C MET A 17 3.98 20.46 3.68
N ASP A 18 4.32 21.68 3.24
CA ASP A 18 4.50 22.00 1.82
C ASP A 18 5.69 21.20 1.23
N PRO A 19 5.49 20.37 0.19
CA PRO A 19 6.54 19.56 -0.43
C PRO A 19 7.65 20.38 -1.11
N ALA A 20 7.42 21.65 -1.44
CA ALA A 20 8.41 22.52 -2.09
C ALA A 20 9.39 23.18 -1.11
N VAL A 21 9.08 23.16 0.19
CA VAL A 21 9.86 23.84 1.23
C VAL A 21 10.91 22.90 1.82
N CYS A 22 12.10 23.41 2.15
CA CYS A 22 13.21 22.61 2.73
C CYS A 22 13.36 22.80 4.26
N SER A 23 12.27 23.09 4.97
CA SER A 23 12.31 23.29 6.42
C SER A 23 12.63 21.98 7.14
N LYS A 24 13.44 22.06 8.19
CA LYS A 24 13.76 20.89 9.03
C LYS A 24 12.49 20.44 9.78
N ILE A 25 12.25 19.14 9.79
CA ILE A 25 11.15 18.51 10.55
C ILE A 25 11.77 17.80 11.76
N ASP A 26 11.23 18.07 12.95
CA ASP A 26 11.55 17.30 14.14
C ASP A 26 10.53 16.17 14.31
N PHE A 27 10.91 14.97 13.88
CA PHE A 27 10.06 13.78 13.93
C PHE A 27 9.74 13.28 15.35
N PHE A 28 10.42 13.79 16.38
CA PHE A 28 10.13 13.44 17.77
C PHE A 28 9.14 14.40 18.44
N ALA A 29 8.99 15.62 17.92
CA ALA A 29 8.09 16.62 18.46
C ALA A 29 6.77 16.74 17.68
N VAL A 30 6.73 16.28 16.42
CA VAL A 30 5.58 16.40 15.54
C VAL A 30 4.89 15.04 15.39
N ASP A 31 3.63 14.96 15.81
CA ASP A 31 2.79 13.78 15.58
C ASP A 31 2.35 13.67 14.11
N TYR A 32 2.25 12.43 13.63
CA TYR A 32 1.70 12.14 12.31
C TYR A 32 0.16 12.22 12.33
N PRO A 33 -0.48 12.57 11.21
CA PRO A 33 -1.93 12.62 11.14
C PRO A 33 -2.56 11.23 11.34
N PRO A 34 -3.78 11.16 11.89
CA PRO A 34 -4.46 9.89 12.12
C PRO A 34 -4.68 9.13 10.81
N ILE A 35 -4.54 7.81 10.87
CA ILE A 35 -4.75 6.92 9.71
C ILE A 35 -6.23 6.95 9.32
N THR A 36 -6.52 7.32 8.08
CA THR A 36 -7.91 7.48 7.57
C THR A 36 -8.42 6.28 6.77
N SER A 37 -7.55 5.32 6.45
CA SER A 37 -7.90 4.17 5.62
C SER A 37 -7.13 2.92 6.02
N HIS A 38 -7.74 1.75 5.82
CA HIS A 38 -7.08 0.47 5.87
C HIS A 38 -6.62 0.03 4.47
N CYS A 39 -5.57 -0.80 4.45
CA CYS A 39 -5.07 -1.44 3.25
C CYS A 39 -4.99 -2.96 3.51
N CYS A 40 -5.74 -3.76 2.76
CA CYS A 40 -5.62 -5.21 2.79
C CYS A 40 -4.87 -5.68 1.56
N ALA A 41 -3.84 -6.52 1.76
CA ALA A 41 -3.04 -7.09 0.69
C ALA A 41 -3.21 -8.61 0.63
N SER A 42 -3.48 -9.13 -0.56
CA SER A 42 -3.52 -10.58 -0.81
C SER A 42 -2.49 -10.99 -1.85
N ARG A 43 -1.88 -12.15 -1.64
CA ARG A 43 -0.95 -12.79 -2.57
C ARG A 43 -1.70 -13.78 -3.44
N ILE A 44 -1.42 -13.76 -4.74
CA ILE A 44 -1.91 -14.77 -5.67
C ILE A 44 -0.76 -15.73 -5.99
N THR A 45 -0.98 -17.02 -5.73
CA THR A 45 -0.03 -18.11 -5.98
C THR A 45 -0.64 -19.14 -6.93
N ALA A 46 0.22 -19.88 -7.65
CA ALA A 46 -0.19 -21.01 -8.49
C ALA A 46 -0.16 -22.34 -7.70
N GLU A 47 -0.67 -22.30 -6.47
CA GLU A 47 -0.66 -23.43 -5.54
C GLU A 47 -2.01 -24.17 -5.58
N ASN A 48 -1.99 -25.49 -5.62
CA ASN A 48 -3.20 -26.31 -5.59
C ASN A 48 -3.61 -26.65 -4.14
N PRO A 49 -4.77 -26.18 -3.63
CA PRO A 49 -5.20 -26.47 -2.26
C PRO A 49 -5.46 -27.96 -2.00
N ASP A 50 -5.91 -28.70 -3.00
CA ASP A 50 -6.24 -30.13 -2.88
C ASP A 50 -4.98 -31.01 -2.76
N GLU A 51 -3.84 -30.54 -3.26
CA GLU A 51 -2.54 -31.21 -3.17
C GLU A 51 -1.65 -30.70 -2.03
N GLY A 52 -2.23 -29.92 -1.10
CA GLY A 52 -1.49 -29.35 0.03
C GLY A 52 -0.60 -28.16 -0.37
N PHE A 53 -1.10 -27.28 -1.23
CA PHE A 53 -0.42 -26.06 -1.69
C PHE A 53 0.87 -26.31 -2.47
N LYS A 54 0.95 -27.42 -3.21
CA LYS A 54 2.10 -27.66 -4.09
C LYS A 54 2.13 -26.62 -5.22
N PRO A 55 3.28 -25.98 -5.48
CA PRO A 55 3.41 -25.03 -6.58
C PRO A 55 3.31 -25.79 -7.91
N THR A 56 2.30 -25.45 -8.70
CA THR A 56 2.13 -26.01 -10.04
C THR A 56 2.83 -25.11 -11.05
N SER A 57 3.73 -25.68 -11.85
CA SER A 57 4.35 -24.96 -12.97
C SER A 57 3.51 -25.16 -14.23
N GLY A 58 3.20 -24.06 -14.93
CA GLY A 58 2.37 -24.07 -16.13
C GLY A 58 2.35 -22.72 -16.83
N LYS A 59 1.84 -22.68 -18.06
CA LYS A 59 1.64 -21.42 -18.79
C LYS A 59 0.29 -20.81 -18.40
N ILE A 60 0.30 -19.52 -18.09
CA ILE A 60 -0.91 -18.75 -17.83
C ILE A 60 -1.50 -18.34 -19.18
N ASN A 61 -2.65 -18.92 -19.55
CA ASN A 61 -3.30 -18.66 -20.84
C ASN A 61 -4.14 -17.36 -20.84
N SER A 62 -4.78 -17.05 -19.73
CA SER A 62 -5.51 -15.81 -19.54
C SER A 62 -5.63 -15.47 -18.06
N VAL A 63 -5.39 -14.21 -17.72
CA VAL A 63 -5.66 -13.65 -16.40
C VAL A 63 -6.39 -12.33 -16.62
N ARG A 64 -7.57 -12.21 -16.01
CA ARG A 64 -8.35 -10.98 -16.02
C ARG A 64 -8.44 -10.45 -14.59
N PHE A 65 -7.71 -9.39 -14.31
CA PHE A 65 -7.87 -8.63 -13.09
C PHE A 65 -9.07 -7.69 -13.26
N GLN A 66 -10.11 -7.89 -12.47
CA GLN A 66 -11.22 -6.93 -12.39
C GLN A 66 -10.90 -5.95 -11.27
N SER A 67 -10.36 -4.79 -11.62
CA SER A 67 -10.27 -3.68 -10.69
C SER A 67 -11.68 -3.15 -10.42
N ALA A 68 -12.04 -3.05 -9.15
CA ALA A 68 -13.32 -2.49 -8.70
C ALA A 68 -13.04 -1.53 -7.55
N GLY A 69 -13.52 -0.28 -7.65
CA GLY A 69 -13.25 0.76 -6.66
C GLY A 69 -11.74 0.97 -6.45
N ASP A 70 -11.30 0.92 -5.19
CA ASP A 70 -9.90 1.10 -4.78
C ASP A 70 -9.05 -0.20 -4.85
N CYS A 71 -9.53 -1.23 -5.55
CA CYS A 71 -8.81 -2.48 -5.74
C CYS A 71 -7.90 -2.41 -6.97
N TRP A 72 -6.61 -2.60 -6.77
CA TRP A 72 -5.61 -2.64 -7.84
C TRP A 72 -4.60 -3.75 -7.60
N GLY A 73 -3.97 -4.22 -8.67
CA GLY A 73 -2.94 -5.25 -8.57
C GLY A 73 -2.00 -5.26 -9.76
N SER A 74 -0.81 -5.80 -9.54
CA SER A 74 0.18 -6.04 -10.60
C SER A 74 0.17 -7.53 -10.97
N PRO A 75 0.36 -7.89 -12.25
CA PRO A 75 0.35 -9.28 -12.73
C PRO A 75 1.34 -10.19 -11.99
N ALA A 76 2.34 -9.60 -11.33
CA ALA A 76 3.41 -10.33 -10.70
C ALA A 76 3.09 -10.89 -9.31
N ALA A 77 2.16 -10.35 -8.49
CA ALA A 77 1.90 -10.97 -7.16
C ALA A 77 0.86 -10.36 -6.21
N PHE A 78 0.34 -9.14 -6.37
CA PHE A 78 -0.33 -8.48 -5.23
C PHE A 78 -1.61 -7.76 -5.61
N PHE A 79 -2.66 -8.00 -4.83
CA PHE A 79 -3.86 -7.17 -4.78
C PHE A 79 -3.81 -6.28 -3.55
N PHE A 80 -4.14 -5.01 -3.73
CA PHE A 80 -4.36 -4.05 -2.65
C PHE A 80 -5.79 -3.53 -2.73
N ALA A 81 -6.48 -3.55 -1.60
CA ALA A 81 -7.78 -2.89 -1.44
C ALA A 81 -7.66 -1.84 -0.35
N LYS A 82 -7.95 -0.58 -0.70
CA LYS A 82 -8.09 0.50 0.28
C LYS A 82 -9.54 0.54 0.76
N SER A 83 -9.76 0.64 2.06
CA SER A 83 -11.10 0.91 2.62
C SER A 83 -11.03 2.09 3.60
N PRO A 84 -12.04 2.98 3.65
CA PRO A 84 -12.09 4.03 4.65
C PRO A 84 -12.24 3.42 6.05
N VAL A 85 -11.59 4.03 7.04
CA VAL A 85 -11.82 3.67 8.45
C VAL A 85 -13.25 4.09 8.81
N PRO A 86 -14.16 3.17 9.18
CA PRO A 86 -15.47 3.58 9.67
C PRO A 86 -15.27 4.41 10.94
N SER A 87 -15.92 5.57 11.01
CA SER A 87 -15.92 6.37 12.24
C SER A 87 -16.61 5.54 13.32
N LEU A 88 -15.80 4.95 14.20
CA LEU A 88 -16.28 4.30 15.41
C LEU A 88 -16.91 5.41 16.27
N ARG A 89 -18.23 5.62 16.14
CA ARG A 89 -19.00 6.28 17.19
C ARG A 89 -19.07 5.28 18.34
N VAL A 90 -18.18 5.45 19.30
CA VAL A 90 -18.38 4.94 20.67
C VAL A 90 -19.42 5.81 21.35
#